data_AF-A0A1Y4JYV7-F1
#
_entry.id   AF-A0A1Y4JYV7-F1
#
_cell.length_a   1.000
_cell.length_b   1.000
_cell.length_c   1.000
_cell.angle_alpha   90.00
_cell.angle_beta   90.00
_cell.angle_gamma   90.00
#
_symmetry.space_group_name_H-M   'P 1'
#
loop_
_entity.id
_entity.type
_entity.pdbx_description
1 polymer ?
#
loop_
_entity_poly.entity_id
_entity_poly.type
_entity_poly.pdbx_seq_one_letter_code
_entity_poly.pdbx_strand_id
1 'polypeptide(L)'
;MSRREELLELDEDLNTRKRELFNQEYMTTKQALLRRIDDVVKRTEGQVSRSPEEDLESRRYLEAKLDNLREFRNCVRETTLFEVLDEGWCYEFAIDSHGTSLLLRHVSLAEIADNGNDEWLEVEEYDSRLEVIETRCRMLSVDEFANEREVAPATIRVWIRRGKIRSALKTASGWMVPEMAAPLRRGFTDAEYAWGVNLGDCPEGFEKLYEPGSVLIRKSHEKGKRAVWYANADHTQGAEFELGISEAEKLELFLIGHPSVEYTGDREVIHQ
;
A
#
# COMPACT_ATOMS: atom_id res chain seq x y z
N MET A 1 -48.83 -6.46 -17.15
CA MET A 1 -47.44 -6.14 -17.46
C MET A 1 -46.87 -7.29 -18.26
N SER A 2 -46.11 -6.98 -19.30
CA SER A 2 -45.40 -7.97 -20.11
C SER A 2 -44.17 -8.46 -19.34
N ARG A 3 -43.80 -9.73 -19.48
CA ARG A 3 -42.57 -10.32 -18.89
C ARG A 3 -41.30 -9.53 -19.25
N ARG A 4 -41.34 -8.75 -20.34
CA ARG A 4 -40.27 -7.85 -20.77
C ARG A 4 -40.24 -6.53 -19.98
N GLU A 5 -41.39 -6.03 -19.55
CA GLU A 5 -41.48 -4.85 -18.68
C GLU A 5 -40.98 -5.20 -17.27
N GLU A 6 -41.39 -6.36 -16.74
CA GLU A 6 -40.90 -6.87 -15.45
C GLU A 6 -39.38 -7.10 -15.41
N LEU A 7 -38.79 -7.62 -16.50
CA LEU A 7 -37.33 -7.80 -16.61
C LEU A 7 -36.57 -6.47 -16.73
N LEU A 8 -37.14 -5.44 -17.35
CA LEU A 8 -36.54 -4.11 -17.46
C LEU A 8 -36.62 -3.35 -16.13
N GLU A 9 -37.75 -3.45 -15.43
CA GLU A 9 -37.92 -2.88 -14.09
C GLU A 9 -36.97 -3.54 -13.07
N LEU A 10 -36.82 -4.87 -13.11
CA LEU A 10 -35.85 -5.59 -12.28
C LEU A 10 -34.39 -5.17 -12.55
N ASP A 11 -34.04 -4.89 -13.81
CA ASP A 11 -32.71 -4.45 -14.21
C ASP A 11 -32.45 -2.98 -13.80
N GLU A 12 -33.46 -2.11 -13.90
CA GLU A 12 -33.38 -0.73 -13.40
C GLU A 12 -33.30 -0.66 -11.86
N ASP A 13 -34.07 -1.49 -11.15
CA ASP A 13 -34.04 -1.59 -9.69
C ASP A 13 -32.71 -2.15 -9.21
N LEU A 14 -32.19 -3.20 -9.87
CA LEU A 14 -30.89 -3.78 -9.56
C LEU A 14 -29.76 -2.76 -9.79
N ASN A 15 -29.78 -2.04 -10.91
CA ASN A 15 -28.80 -1.00 -11.20
C ASN A 15 -28.91 0.18 -10.23
N THR A 16 -30.11 0.51 -9.78
CA THR A 16 -30.33 1.52 -8.73
C THR A 16 -29.77 1.06 -7.40
N ARG A 17 -30.01 -0.19 -7.01
CA ARG A 17 -29.46 -0.77 -5.78
C ARG A 17 -27.94 -0.83 -5.81
N LYS A 18 -27.34 -1.24 -6.93
CA LYS A 18 -25.88 -1.21 -7.14
C LYS A 18 -25.32 0.20 -6.95
N ARG A 19 -25.96 1.22 -7.53
CA ARG A 19 -25.56 2.62 -7.34
C ARG A 19 -25.68 3.08 -5.89
N GLU A 20 -26.72 2.67 -5.18
CA GLU A 20 -26.89 3.00 -3.75
C GLU A 20 -25.77 2.40 -2.91
N LEU A 21 -25.50 1.09 -3.08
CA LEU A 21 -24.43 0.38 -2.38
C LEU A 21 -23.06 1.01 -2.71
N PHE A 22 -22.81 1.31 -3.99
CA PHE A 22 -21.59 1.97 -4.41
C PHE A 22 -21.38 3.32 -3.70
N ASN A 23 -22.41 4.16 -3.63
CA ASN A 23 -22.33 5.45 -2.93
C ASN A 23 -22.24 5.34 -1.39
N GLN A 24 -22.59 4.19 -0.82
CA GLN A 24 -22.46 3.91 0.61
C GLN A 24 -21.06 3.42 0.98
N GLU A 25 -20.43 2.64 0.10
CA GLU A 25 -19.15 1.98 0.33
C GLU A 25 -17.94 2.77 -0.20
N TYR A 26 -18.15 3.60 -1.22
CA TYR A 26 -17.07 4.33 -1.91
C TYR A 26 -17.18 5.85 -1.79
N MET A 27 -16.01 6.50 -1.69
CA MET A 27 -15.91 7.95 -1.61
C MET A 27 -16.17 8.60 -2.97
N THR A 28 -17.43 8.83 -3.32
CA THR A 28 -17.85 9.43 -4.61
C THR A 28 -17.90 10.96 -4.59
N THR A 29 -17.62 11.59 -3.45
CA THR A 29 -17.63 13.05 -3.31
C THR A 29 -16.35 13.56 -2.63
N LYS A 30 -15.91 14.77 -2.99
CA LYS A 30 -14.78 15.43 -2.31
C LYS A 30 -15.06 15.61 -0.81
N GLN A 31 -16.32 15.84 -0.45
CA GLN A 31 -16.71 15.96 0.96
C GLN A 31 -16.55 14.63 1.72
N ALA A 32 -16.95 13.49 1.14
CA ALA A 32 -16.75 12.18 1.76
C ALA A 32 -15.25 11.87 1.92
N LEU A 33 -14.45 12.14 0.89
CA LEU A 33 -13.00 12.01 0.94
C LEU A 33 -12.38 12.82 2.09
N LEU A 34 -12.72 14.11 2.18
CA LEU A 34 -12.19 14.98 3.23
C LEU A 34 -12.60 14.53 4.64
N ARG A 35 -13.84 14.09 4.83
CA ARG A 35 -14.30 13.53 6.11
C ARG A 35 -13.49 12.28 6.48
N ARG A 36 -13.24 11.39 5.51
CA ARG A 36 -12.48 10.18 5.76
C ARG A 36 -11.02 10.49 6.14
N ILE A 37 -10.40 11.46 5.47
CA ILE A 37 -9.07 11.94 5.82
C ILE A 37 -9.07 12.50 7.25
N ASP A 38 -10.06 13.33 7.60
CA ASP A 38 -10.22 13.88 8.96
C ASP A 38 -10.32 12.77 10.03
N ASP A 39 -11.06 11.70 9.75
CA ASP A 39 -11.19 10.55 10.65
C ASP A 39 -9.87 9.80 10.82
N VAL A 40 -9.12 9.58 9.73
CA VAL A 40 -7.79 8.96 9.80
C VAL A 40 -6.82 9.84 10.60
N VAL A 41 -6.76 11.14 10.31
CA VAL A 41 -5.94 12.12 11.07
C VAL A 41 -6.27 12.05 12.56
N LYS A 42 -7.55 12.13 12.94
CA LYS A 42 -7.98 12.07 14.34
C LYS A 42 -7.63 10.74 15.02
N ARG A 43 -7.77 9.61 14.30
CA ARG A 43 -7.35 8.30 14.82
C ARG A 43 -5.84 8.27 15.08
N THR A 44 -5.03 8.76 14.14
CA THR A 44 -3.57 8.82 14.27
C THR A 44 -3.14 9.77 15.39
N GLU A 45 -3.76 10.95 15.53
CA GLU A 45 -3.54 11.86 16.67
C GLU A 45 -3.82 11.18 18.01
N GLY A 46 -4.91 10.40 18.09
CA GLY A 46 -5.25 9.61 19.26
C GLY A 46 -4.24 8.50 19.55
N GLN A 47 -3.61 7.91 18.53
CA GLN A 47 -2.54 6.93 18.70
C GLN A 47 -1.26 7.60 19.21
N VAL A 48 -0.81 8.69 18.60
CA VAL A 48 0.35 9.49 19.07
C VAL A 48 0.18 9.85 20.56
N SER A 49 -1.00 10.33 20.94
CA SER A 49 -1.29 10.75 22.32
C SER A 49 -1.28 9.62 23.34
N ARG A 50 -1.46 8.36 22.90
CA ARG A 50 -1.50 7.17 23.76
C ARG A 50 -0.19 6.38 23.74
N SER A 51 0.71 6.67 22.80
CA SER A 51 1.99 5.99 22.68
C SER A 51 2.89 6.31 23.89
N PRO A 52 3.39 5.28 24.60
CA PRO A 52 4.35 5.48 25.69
C PRO A 52 5.60 6.21 25.19
N GLU A 53 6.19 7.07 26.03
CA GLU A 53 7.45 7.76 25.70
C GLU A 53 8.61 6.78 25.46
N GLU A 54 8.56 5.61 26.09
CA GLU A 54 9.55 4.54 25.93
C GLU A 54 9.47 3.85 24.57
N ASP A 55 8.34 3.92 23.86
CA ASP A 55 8.18 3.40 22.49
C ASP A 55 8.48 4.49 21.45
N LEU A 56 9.73 4.97 21.49
CA LEU A 56 10.20 6.05 20.62
C LEU A 56 10.02 5.71 19.13
N GLU A 57 10.23 4.45 18.76
CA GLU A 57 10.13 4.01 17.37
C GLU A 57 8.71 4.11 16.82
N SER A 58 7.71 3.55 17.51
CA SER A 58 6.31 3.69 17.08
C SER A 58 5.85 5.14 17.12
N ARG A 59 6.31 5.91 18.11
CA ARG A 59 5.95 7.32 18.25
C ARG A 59 6.47 8.16 17.09
N ARG A 60 7.75 8.03 16.72
CA ARG A 60 8.34 8.73 15.57
C ARG A 60 7.65 8.39 14.26
N TYR A 61 7.33 7.12 14.05
CA TYR A 61 6.53 6.68 12.90
C TYR A 61 5.15 7.36 12.86
N LEU A 62 4.43 7.39 13.98
CA LEU A 62 3.09 7.99 14.06
C LEU A 62 3.12 9.52 13.91
N GLU A 63 4.12 10.19 14.48
CA GLU A 63 4.34 11.64 14.32
C GLU A 63 4.57 11.99 12.85
N ALA A 64 5.47 11.27 12.16
CA ALA A 64 5.73 11.46 10.74
C ALA A 64 4.50 11.16 9.87
N LYS A 65 3.78 10.06 10.15
CA LYS A 65 2.52 9.72 9.46
C LYS A 65 1.48 10.82 9.63
N LEU A 66 1.34 11.38 10.83
CA LEU A 66 0.40 12.44 11.12
C LEU A 66 0.72 13.73 10.36
N ASP A 67 1.99 14.13 10.31
CA ASP A 67 2.41 15.33 9.59
C ASP A 67 2.18 15.18 8.08
N ASN A 68 2.52 14.02 7.50
CA ASN A 68 2.22 13.72 6.10
C ASN A 68 0.70 13.71 5.82
N LEU A 69 -0.13 13.14 6.70
CA LEU A 69 -1.58 13.16 6.54
C LEU A 69 -2.18 14.56 6.61
N ARG A 70 -1.63 15.44 7.46
CA ARG A 70 -2.06 16.84 7.54
C ARG A 70 -1.71 17.61 6.28
N GLU A 71 -0.52 17.36 5.73
CA GLU A 71 -0.11 17.91 4.43
C GLU A 71 -1.04 17.41 3.31
N PHE A 72 -1.22 16.09 3.21
CA PHE A 72 -2.12 15.45 2.25
C PHE A 72 -3.52 16.04 2.31
N ARG A 73 -4.08 16.18 3.51
CA ARG A 73 -5.38 16.81 3.73
C ARG A 73 -5.43 18.23 3.16
N ASN A 74 -4.41 19.04 3.40
CA ASN A 74 -4.36 20.41 2.89
C ASN A 74 -4.29 20.40 1.35
N CYS A 75 -3.46 19.55 0.75
CA CYS A 75 -3.40 19.37 -0.69
C CYS A 75 -4.77 18.99 -1.29
N VAL A 76 -5.49 18.04 -0.69
CA VAL A 76 -6.84 17.64 -1.14
C VAL A 76 -7.84 18.79 -1.02
N ARG A 77 -7.76 19.59 0.04
CA ARG A 77 -8.65 20.76 0.23
C ARG A 77 -8.42 21.81 -0.85
N GLU A 78 -7.16 22.14 -1.12
CA GLU A 78 -6.75 23.22 -2.03
C GLU A 78 -6.86 22.83 -3.51
N THR A 79 -6.67 21.55 -3.83
CA THR A 79 -6.78 21.05 -5.21
C THR A 79 -8.23 21.12 -5.69
N THR A 80 -8.42 21.63 -6.91
CA THR A 80 -9.73 21.54 -7.59
C THR A 80 -9.97 20.09 -8.01
N LEU A 81 -10.86 19.43 -7.28
CA LEU A 81 -11.31 18.06 -7.55
C LEU A 81 -12.82 18.11 -7.85
N PHE A 82 -13.34 17.06 -8.47
CA PHE A 82 -14.79 16.94 -8.67
C PHE A 82 -15.49 16.85 -7.32
N GLU A 83 -16.48 17.71 -7.09
CA GLU A 83 -17.27 17.70 -5.85
C GLU A 83 -18.10 16.42 -5.73
N VAL A 84 -18.61 15.94 -6.87
CA VAL A 84 -19.33 14.68 -7.05
C VAL A 84 -18.76 14.02 -8.31
N LEU A 85 -18.44 12.73 -8.22
CA LEU A 85 -17.96 11.93 -9.33
C LEU A 85 -19.10 11.33 -10.14
N ASP A 86 -18.82 11.02 -11.40
CA ASP A 86 -19.75 10.28 -12.26
C ASP A 86 -19.93 8.83 -11.78
N GLU A 87 -20.94 8.15 -12.31
CA GLU A 87 -21.24 6.75 -11.97
C GLU A 87 -20.03 5.83 -12.14
N GLY A 88 -19.80 4.93 -11.19
CA GLY A 88 -18.67 4.00 -11.17
C GLY A 88 -17.34 4.61 -10.75
N TRP A 89 -17.22 5.94 -10.65
CA TRP A 89 -16.00 6.61 -10.23
C TRP A 89 -15.95 6.84 -8.72
N CYS A 90 -14.80 6.57 -8.11
CA CYS A 90 -14.55 6.83 -6.70
C CYS A 90 -13.15 7.35 -6.42
N TYR A 91 -13.04 8.13 -5.35
CA TYR A 91 -11.75 8.43 -4.71
C TYR A 91 -11.31 7.26 -3.83
N GLU A 92 -10.03 6.95 -3.86
CA GLU A 92 -9.35 6.03 -2.97
C GLU A 92 -8.04 6.68 -2.55
N PHE A 93 -7.67 6.65 -1.28
CA PHE A 93 -6.31 7.04 -0.91
C PHE A 93 -5.63 5.91 -0.16
N ALA A 94 -4.31 5.87 -0.31
CA ALA A 94 -3.47 4.87 0.33
C ALA A 94 -2.31 5.55 1.03
N ILE A 95 -1.89 4.96 2.13
CA ILE A 95 -0.75 5.41 2.92
C ILE A 95 0.28 4.27 2.92
N ASP A 96 1.53 4.59 2.61
CA ASP A 96 2.64 3.65 2.73
C ASP A 96 3.81 4.33 3.45
N SER A 97 4.96 3.66 3.51
CA SER A 97 6.15 4.22 4.15
C SER A 97 6.74 5.43 3.42
N HIS A 98 6.38 5.71 2.17
CA HIS A 98 6.90 6.84 1.42
C HIS A 98 5.96 8.05 1.45
N GLY A 99 4.70 7.87 1.83
CA GLY A 99 3.76 8.96 2.03
C GLY A 99 2.30 8.56 1.81
N THR A 100 1.52 9.48 1.25
CA THR A 100 0.09 9.31 1.00
C THR A 100 -0.23 9.70 -0.44
N SER A 101 -0.99 8.85 -1.14
CA SER A 101 -1.43 9.06 -2.53
C SER A 101 -2.95 9.02 -2.63
N LEU A 102 -3.54 9.95 -3.39
CA LEU A 102 -4.94 9.94 -3.82
C LEU A 102 -5.03 9.37 -5.23
N LEU A 103 -5.94 8.43 -5.40
CA LEU A 103 -6.31 7.83 -6.66
C LEU A 103 -7.76 8.12 -6.98
N LEU A 104 -8.02 8.25 -8.28
CA LEU A 104 -9.34 8.18 -8.87
C LEU A 104 -9.44 6.83 -9.61
N ARG A 105 -10.45 6.04 -9.26
CA ARG A 105 -10.70 4.71 -9.83
C ARG A 105 -12.07 4.64 -10.46
N HIS A 106 -12.17 3.86 -11.53
CA HIS A 106 -13.45 3.49 -12.14
C HIS A 106 -13.68 2.00 -11.97
N VAL A 107 -14.86 1.64 -11.46
CA VAL A 107 -15.34 0.26 -11.35
C VAL A 107 -16.18 -0.04 -12.59
N SER A 108 -15.69 -0.97 -13.43
CA SER A 108 -16.37 -1.38 -14.65
C SER A 108 -17.34 -2.54 -14.41
N LEU A 109 -17.06 -3.38 -13.42
CA LEU A 109 -17.86 -4.55 -13.11
C LEU A 109 -17.94 -4.77 -11.60
N ALA A 110 -19.19 -4.85 -11.11
CA ALA A 110 -19.47 -5.23 -9.74
C ALA A 110 -20.83 -5.94 -9.63
N GLU A 111 -20.89 -6.89 -8.71
CA GLU A 111 -22.09 -7.63 -8.35
C GLU A 111 -22.53 -7.31 -6.93
N ILE A 112 -23.83 -7.50 -6.65
CA ILE A 112 -24.32 -7.43 -5.28
C ILE A 112 -24.09 -8.80 -4.67
N ALA A 113 -23.25 -8.86 -3.66
CA ALA A 113 -23.11 -10.02 -2.81
C ALA A 113 -24.04 -9.88 -1.59
N ASP A 114 -24.62 -11.00 -1.17
CA ASP A 114 -25.56 -11.07 -0.04
C ASP A 114 -25.27 -12.34 0.79
N ASN A 115 -25.22 -12.18 2.11
CA ASN A 115 -25.08 -13.28 3.06
C ASN A 115 -26.38 -13.60 3.85
N GLY A 116 -27.48 -12.96 3.49
CA GLY A 116 -28.81 -13.03 4.12
C GLY A 116 -29.04 -12.03 5.25
N ASN A 117 -28.01 -11.30 5.70
CA ASN A 117 -28.11 -10.24 6.71
C ASN A 117 -27.62 -8.89 6.19
N ASP A 118 -26.58 -8.89 5.36
CA ASP A 118 -25.96 -7.70 4.79
C ASP A 118 -25.75 -7.89 3.29
N GLU A 119 -26.00 -6.82 2.53
CA GLU A 119 -25.67 -6.71 1.11
C GLU A 119 -24.46 -5.79 0.97
N TRP A 120 -23.54 -6.13 0.07
CA TRP A 120 -22.41 -5.27 -0.30
C TRP A 120 -22.07 -5.40 -1.78
N LEU A 121 -21.26 -4.46 -2.27
CA LEU A 121 -20.79 -4.48 -3.65
C LEU A 121 -19.49 -5.28 -3.76
N GLU A 122 -19.53 -6.42 -4.43
CA GLU A 122 -18.33 -7.18 -4.78
C GLU A 122 -17.80 -6.67 -6.12
N VAL A 123 -16.69 -5.91 -6.08
CA VAL A 123 -16.04 -5.40 -7.28
C VAL A 123 -15.22 -6.49 -7.93
N GLU A 124 -15.55 -6.81 -9.17
CA GLU A 124 -14.82 -7.80 -9.98
C GLU A 124 -13.72 -7.12 -10.81
N GLU A 125 -13.96 -5.92 -11.31
CA GLU A 125 -13.05 -5.26 -12.25
C GLU A 125 -12.97 -3.73 -12.05
N TYR A 126 -11.73 -3.24 -12.15
CA TYR A 126 -11.41 -1.83 -12.33
C TYR A 126 -10.79 -1.65 -13.72
N ASP A 127 -11.36 -0.78 -14.55
CA ASP A 127 -10.82 -0.52 -15.90
C ASP A 127 -9.89 0.71 -15.95
N SER A 128 -9.94 1.57 -14.93
CA SER A 128 -9.21 2.84 -14.90
C SER A 128 -8.66 3.16 -13.52
N ARG A 129 -7.43 3.66 -13.49
CA ARG A 129 -6.72 4.11 -12.29
C ARG A 129 -5.88 5.34 -12.62
N LEU A 130 -6.12 6.44 -11.92
CA LEU A 130 -5.40 7.69 -12.09
C LEU A 130 -4.90 8.17 -10.74
N GLU A 131 -3.60 8.45 -10.63
CA GLU A 131 -3.03 9.11 -9.45
C GLU A 131 -3.19 10.62 -9.60
N VAL A 132 -3.80 11.26 -8.60
CA VAL A 132 -4.25 12.66 -8.68
C VAL A 132 -3.47 13.58 -7.76
N ILE A 133 -3.17 13.11 -6.55
CA ILE A 133 -2.41 13.86 -5.53
C ILE A 133 -1.44 12.90 -4.88
N GLU A 134 -0.22 13.36 -4.65
CA GLU A 134 0.77 12.63 -3.87
C GLU A 134 1.48 13.59 -2.91
N THR A 135 1.64 13.16 -1.66
CA THR A 135 2.47 13.82 -0.66
C THR A 135 3.52 12.84 -0.15
N ARG A 136 4.79 13.14 -0.39
CA ARG A 136 5.93 12.31 0.02
C ARG A 136 6.43 12.72 1.41
N CYS A 137 6.83 11.74 2.22
CA CYS A 137 7.55 12.00 3.46
C CYS A 137 9.03 12.31 3.20
N ARG A 138 9.73 12.81 4.21
CA ARG A 138 11.17 13.08 4.11
C ARG A 138 11.96 11.77 4.04
N MET A 139 12.92 11.72 3.12
CA MET A 139 13.92 10.66 3.06
C MET A 139 15.12 11.09 3.92
N LEU A 140 15.38 10.33 4.97
CA LEU A 140 16.47 10.60 5.91
C LEU A 140 17.70 9.79 5.53
N SER A 141 18.88 10.37 5.70
CA SER A 141 20.12 9.59 5.66
C SER A 141 20.14 8.57 6.81
N VAL A 142 20.98 7.55 6.68
CA VAL A 142 21.19 6.57 7.76
C VAL A 142 21.55 7.23 9.09
N ASP A 143 22.34 8.31 9.07
CA ASP A 143 22.80 8.98 10.29
C ASP A 143 21.67 9.78 10.94
N GLU A 144 20.85 10.47 10.13
CA GLU A 144 19.67 11.19 10.63
C GLU A 144 18.64 10.23 11.22
N PHE A 145 18.30 9.16 10.50
CA PHE A 145 17.35 8.15 10.97
C PHE A 145 17.85 7.44 12.24
N ALA A 146 19.15 7.15 12.31
CA ALA A 146 19.77 6.56 13.50
C ALA A 146 19.67 7.50 14.72
N ASN A 147 19.91 8.80 14.51
CA ASN A 147 19.81 9.82 15.55
C ASN A 147 18.38 9.97 16.06
N GLU A 148 17.38 10.00 15.17
CA GLU A 148 15.97 10.10 15.56
C GLU A 148 15.48 8.90 16.40
N ARG A 149 16.14 7.75 16.27
CA ARG A 149 15.82 6.49 16.97
C ARG A 149 16.82 6.12 18.07
N GLU A 150 17.77 7.00 18.38
CA GLU A 150 18.78 6.80 19.42
C GLU A 150 19.57 5.47 19.28
N VAL A 151 19.88 5.08 18.05
CA VAL A 151 20.69 3.88 17.74
C VAL A 151 21.94 4.25 16.94
N ALA A 152 22.89 3.32 16.88
CA ALA A 152 24.07 3.51 16.02
C ALA A 152 23.71 3.39 14.53
N PRO A 153 24.32 4.21 13.63
CA PRO A 153 24.17 4.09 12.17
C PRO A 153 24.44 2.68 11.63
N ALA A 154 25.39 1.95 12.22
CA ALA A 154 25.69 0.57 11.88
C ALA A 154 24.48 -0.36 12.09
N THR A 155 23.67 -0.10 13.12
CA THR A 155 22.46 -0.86 13.43
C THR A 155 21.42 -0.71 12.33
N ILE A 156 21.21 0.51 11.82
CA ILE A 156 20.29 0.77 10.69
C ILE A 156 20.72 -0.02 9.44
N ARG A 157 22.01 0.01 9.10
CA ARG A 157 22.54 -0.77 7.95
C ARG A 157 22.31 -2.27 8.12
N VAL A 158 22.43 -2.78 9.35
CA VAL A 158 22.13 -4.19 9.65
C VAL A 158 20.63 -4.48 9.48
N TRP A 159 19.75 -3.55 9.85
CA TRP A 159 18.31 -3.69 9.66
C TRP A 159 17.91 -3.71 8.19
N ILE A 160 18.45 -2.81 7.37
CA ILE A 160 18.24 -2.82 5.92
C ILE A 160 18.72 -4.15 5.31
N ARG A 161 19.97 -4.55 5.61
CA ARG A 161 20.55 -5.82 5.13
C ARG A 161 19.72 -7.05 5.49
N ARG A 162 19.02 -7.03 6.63
CA ARG A 162 18.20 -8.15 7.11
C ARG A 162 16.72 -8.01 6.71
N GLY A 163 16.39 -7.13 5.77
CA GLY A 163 15.01 -6.93 5.31
C GLY A 163 14.06 -6.43 6.40
N LYS A 164 14.58 -5.75 7.44
CA LYS A 164 13.74 -5.18 8.51
C LYS A 164 13.24 -3.78 8.20
N ILE A 165 13.96 -3.03 7.37
CA ILE A 165 13.55 -1.74 6.82
C ILE A 165 13.49 -1.95 5.30
N ARG A 166 12.31 -2.34 4.82
CA ARG A 166 12.10 -2.74 3.41
C ARG A 166 11.82 -1.57 2.48
N SER A 167 11.41 -0.45 3.05
CA SER A 167 11.18 0.81 2.36
C SER A 167 12.42 1.68 2.21
N ALA A 168 13.60 1.19 2.60
CA ALA A 168 14.83 1.93 2.37
C ALA A 168 15.14 2.01 0.87
N LEU A 169 15.75 3.10 0.44
CA LEU A 169 16.17 3.32 -0.94
C LEU A 169 17.68 3.44 -1.01
N LYS A 170 18.29 2.79 -2.01
CA LYS A 170 19.72 2.96 -2.30
C LYS A 170 19.94 4.08 -3.30
N THR A 171 20.76 5.05 -2.95
CA THR A 171 21.16 6.17 -3.80
C THR A 171 22.68 6.15 -4.03
N ALA A 172 23.18 7.07 -4.86
CA ALA A 172 24.62 7.25 -5.07
C ALA A 172 25.36 7.66 -3.79
N SER A 173 24.70 8.37 -2.86
CA SER A 173 25.29 8.85 -1.61
C SER A 173 25.16 7.84 -0.46
N GLY A 174 24.34 6.81 -0.60
CA GLY A 174 24.18 5.77 0.40
C GLY A 174 22.74 5.27 0.51
N TRP A 175 22.39 4.75 1.68
CA TRP A 175 21.02 4.35 1.97
C TRP A 175 20.24 5.55 2.52
N MET A 176 19.02 5.70 2.03
CA MET A 176 18.03 6.63 2.55
C MET A 176 16.87 5.83 3.14
N VAL A 177 16.32 6.30 4.25
CA VAL A 177 15.19 5.66 4.94
C VAL A 177 14.08 6.68 5.06
N PRO A 178 12.84 6.37 4.63
CA PRO A 178 11.74 7.28 4.85
C PRO A 178 11.47 7.45 6.34
N GLU A 179 11.16 8.66 6.78
CA GLU A 179 10.80 8.93 8.18
C GLU A 179 9.56 8.13 8.64
N MET A 180 8.68 7.78 7.69
CA MET A 180 7.51 6.92 7.89
C MET A 180 7.82 5.42 7.75
N ALA A 181 9.09 4.99 7.77
CA ALA A 181 9.44 3.58 7.79
C ALA A 181 8.75 2.85 8.96
N ALA A 182 8.16 1.68 8.65
CA ALA A 182 7.38 0.91 9.61
C ALA A 182 8.19 0.53 10.85
N PRO A 183 7.59 0.56 12.05
CA PRO A 183 8.24 0.11 13.28
C PRO A 183 8.75 -1.33 13.19
N LEU A 184 9.95 -1.57 13.71
CA LEU A 184 10.56 -2.89 13.72
C LEU A 184 9.75 -3.87 14.56
N ARG A 185 9.30 -4.96 13.93
CA ARG A 185 8.61 -6.04 14.62
C ARG A 185 9.57 -7.18 14.97
N ARG A 186 9.26 -7.88 16.07
CA ARG A 186 9.99 -9.09 16.43
C ARG A 186 9.65 -10.23 15.48
N GLY A 187 10.68 -10.85 14.92
CA GLY A 187 10.54 -11.95 13.98
C GLY A 187 10.29 -11.45 12.56
N PHE A 188 10.08 -12.39 11.65
CA PHE A 188 9.80 -12.08 10.25
C PHE A 188 8.33 -11.79 10.05
N THR A 189 8.06 -10.77 9.24
CA THR A 189 6.76 -10.43 8.66
C THR A 189 6.82 -10.63 7.16
N ASP A 190 5.69 -10.92 6.55
CA ASP A 190 5.61 -11.11 5.10
C ASP A 190 6.07 -9.84 4.37
N ALA A 191 6.62 -10.02 3.18
CA ALA A 191 7.17 -8.95 2.35
C ALA A 191 6.60 -9.05 0.96
N GLU A 192 6.21 -7.92 0.39
CA GLU A 192 5.72 -7.84 -0.98
C GLU A 192 6.44 -6.72 -1.70
N TYR A 193 6.91 -7.02 -2.91
CA TYR A 193 7.64 -6.10 -3.78
C TYR A 193 7.06 -6.17 -5.18
N ALA A 194 7.04 -5.06 -5.90
CA ALA A 194 6.58 -5.00 -7.28
C ALA A 194 7.49 -4.09 -8.13
N TRP A 195 7.55 -4.35 -9.43
CA TRP A 195 8.32 -3.55 -10.38
C TRP A 195 7.74 -3.61 -11.79
N GLY A 196 7.77 -2.48 -12.49
CA GLY A 196 7.17 -2.33 -13.82
C GLY A 196 8.15 -2.44 -15.00
N VAL A 197 9.44 -2.71 -14.75
CA VAL A 197 10.50 -2.71 -15.76
C VAL A 197 11.43 -3.91 -15.60
N ASN A 198 12.19 -4.27 -16.62
CA ASN A 198 13.19 -5.32 -16.47
C ASN A 198 14.26 -4.91 -15.42
N LEU A 199 14.55 -5.81 -14.46
CA LEU A 199 15.50 -5.54 -13.36
C LEU A 199 16.98 -5.56 -13.77
N GLY A 200 17.30 -6.00 -14.99
CA GLY A 200 18.69 -6.07 -15.44
C GLY A 200 19.48 -7.16 -14.74
N ASP A 201 20.63 -6.80 -14.14
CA ASP A 201 21.57 -7.75 -13.51
C ASP A 201 21.02 -8.31 -12.19
N CYS A 202 20.13 -9.30 -12.28
CA CYS A 202 19.67 -10.09 -11.13
C CYS A 202 20.85 -10.88 -10.51
N PRO A 203 20.87 -11.09 -9.18
CA PRO A 203 21.88 -11.95 -8.57
C PRO A 203 21.75 -13.41 -9.03
N GLU A 204 22.86 -14.15 -8.99
CA GLU A 204 22.91 -15.57 -9.37
C GLU A 204 21.82 -16.38 -8.65
N GLY A 205 21.00 -17.09 -9.43
CA GLY A 205 19.87 -17.90 -8.94
C GLY A 205 18.52 -17.16 -8.88
N PHE A 206 18.48 -15.86 -9.18
CA PHE A 206 17.26 -15.04 -9.20
C PHE A 206 16.93 -14.47 -10.59
N GLU A 207 17.51 -15.02 -11.66
CA GLU A 207 17.33 -14.54 -13.04
C GLU A 207 15.88 -14.58 -13.51
N LYS A 208 15.06 -15.47 -12.93
CA LYS A 208 13.61 -15.54 -13.17
C LYS A 208 12.82 -14.30 -12.73
N LEU A 209 13.41 -13.43 -11.92
CA LEU A 209 12.81 -12.17 -11.46
C LEU A 209 13.12 -11.01 -12.42
N TYR A 210 13.74 -11.29 -13.57
CA TYR A 210 14.17 -10.26 -14.51
C TYR A 210 13.01 -9.43 -15.08
N GLU A 211 11.91 -10.08 -15.47
CA GLU A 211 10.76 -9.44 -16.13
C GLU A 211 9.88 -8.68 -15.14
N PRO A 212 9.10 -7.66 -15.58
CA PRO A 212 8.15 -6.94 -14.73
C PRO A 212 7.21 -7.90 -13.99
N GLY A 213 6.98 -7.64 -12.71
CA GLY A 213 6.19 -8.51 -11.88
C GLY A 213 6.21 -8.13 -10.41
N SER A 214 5.82 -9.09 -9.58
CA SER A 214 5.81 -8.96 -8.13
C SER A 214 6.33 -10.22 -7.46
N VAL A 215 6.85 -10.03 -6.25
CA VAL A 215 7.31 -11.10 -5.37
C VAL A 215 6.67 -10.94 -4.00
N LEU A 216 6.14 -12.05 -3.51
CA LEU A 216 5.66 -12.21 -2.14
C LEU A 216 6.56 -13.20 -1.40
N ILE A 217 7.09 -12.79 -0.26
CA ILE A 217 7.95 -13.60 0.60
C ILE A 217 7.22 -13.83 1.93
N ARG A 218 6.96 -15.08 2.28
CA ARG A 218 6.32 -15.45 3.56
C ARG A 218 7.15 -16.45 4.34
N LYS A 219 6.75 -16.69 5.59
CA LYS A 219 7.28 -17.84 6.35
C LYS A 219 6.92 -19.13 5.63
N SER A 220 7.91 -19.98 5.39
CA SER A 220 7.65 -21.37 5.01
C SER A 220 7.15 -22.16 6.23
N HIS A 221 6.43 -23.24 5.96
CA HIS A 221 6.13 -24.28 6.95
C HIS A 221 7.41 -24.97 7.46
N GLU A 222 8.49 -24.98 6.67
CA GLU A 222 9.79 -25.51 7.08
C GLU A 222 10.60 -24.49 7.89
N LYS A 223 11.08 -24.93 9.06
CA LYS A 223 11.85 -24.09 9.97
C LYS A 223 13.17 -23.65 9.32
N GLY A 224 13.40 -22.34 9.30
CA GLY A 224 14.64 -21.78 8.76
C GLY A 224 14.57 -21.46 7.27
N LYS A 225 13.38 -21.53 6.67
CA LYS A 225 13.15 -21.17 5.28
C LYS A 225 12.11 -20.06 5.09
N ARG A 226 12.08 -19.52 3.88
CA ARG A 226 11.07 -18.59 3.35
C ARG A 226 10.47 -19.16 2.08
N ALA A 227 9.16 -19.06 1.95
CA ALA A 227 8.47 -19.34 0.70
C ALA A 227 8.41 -18.05 -0.12
N VAL A 228 8.73 -18.15 -1.41
CA VAL A 228 8.76 -17.04 -2.35
C VAL A 228 7.84 -17.37 -3.50
N TRP A 229 6.84 -16.52 -3.72
CA TRP A 229 5.96 -16.55 -4.89
C TRP A 229 6.30 -15.37 -5.77
N TYR A 230 6.69 -15.66 -7.00
CA TYR A 230 6.85 -14.69 -8.08
C TYR A 230 5.65 -14.80 -9.03
N ALA A 231 5.13 -13.67 -9.48
CA ALA A 231 4.21 -13.57 -10.59
C ALA A 231 4.69 -12.45 -11.53
N ASN A 232 4.68 -12.69 -12.84
CA ASN A 232 4.92 -11.63 -13.81
C ASN A 232 3.69 -10.70 -13.92
N ALA A 233 3.87 -9.53 -14.52
CA ALA A 233 2.87 -8.46 -14.51
C ALA A 233 1.52 -8.81 -15.18
N ASP A 234 1.49 -9.77 -16.11
CA ASP A 234 0.26 -10.24 -16.76
C ASP A 234 -0.32 -11.51 -16.12
N HIS A 235 0.27 -11.97 -15.01
CA HIS A 235 -0.11 -13.20 -14.29
C HIS A 235 -0.12 -14.48 -15.15
N THR A 236 0.55 -14.48 -16.30
CA THR A 236 0.66 -15.67 -17.16
C THR A 236 1.77 -16.61 -16.71
N GLN A 237 2.76 -16.11 -15.97
CA GLN A 237 3.88 -16.86 -15.44
C GLN A 237 4.02 -16.65 -13.95
N GLY A 238 4.25 -17.74 -13.24
CA GLY A 238 4.54 -17.71 -11.81
C GLY A 238 5.55 -18.77 -11.43
N ALA A 239 6.28 -18.51 -10.35
CA ALA A 239 7.21 -19.46 -9.76
C ALA A 239 7.07 -19.44 -8.25
N GLU A 240 6.93 -20.63 -7.67
CA GLU A 240 7.01 -20.83 -6.22
C GLU A 240 8.30 -21.59 -5.89
N PHE A 241 9.02 -21.12 -4.89
CA PHE A 241 10.27 -21.74 -4.45
C PHE A 241 10.58 -21.38 -3.00
N GLU A 242 11.46 -22.15 -2.39
CA GLU A 242 11.92 -21.90 -1.02
C GLU A 242 13.37 -21.44 -0.99
N LEU A 243 13.66 -20.56 -0.04
CA LEU A 243 15.00 -20.06 0.24
C LEU A 243 15.37 -20.28 1.70
N GLY A 244 16.65 -20.57 1.97
CA GLY A 244 17.19 -20.45 3.31
C GLY A 244 17.21 -19.00 3.79
N ILE A 245 17.26 -18.77 5.10
CA ILE A 245 17.25 -17.39 5.67
C ILE A 245 18.29 -16.48 5.00
N SER A 246 19.53 -16.95 4.82
CA SER A 246 20.58 -16.12 4.23
C SER A 246 20.36 -15.82 2.74
N GLU A 247 19.69 -16.70 2.00
CA GLU A 247 19.39 -16.48 0.59
C GLU A 247 18.21 -15.52 0.44
N ALA A 248 17.20 -15.64 1.30
CA ALA A 248 16.10 -14.70 1.37
C ALA A 248 16.57 -13.29 1.77
N GLU A 249 17.48 -13.15 2.75
CA GLU A 249 18.06 -11.85 3.10
C GLU A 249 18.86 -11.23 1.93
N LYS A 250 19.56 -12.05 1.12
CA LYS A 250 20.26 -11.58 -0.09
C LYS A 250 19.27 -11.09 -1.15
N LEU A 251 18.19 -11.85 -1.38
CA LEU A 251 17.13 -11.47 -2.30
C LEU A 251 16.45 -10.16 -1.86
N GLU A 252 16.03 -10.05 -0.60
CA GLU A 252 15.42 -8.83 -0.07
C GLU A 252 16.37 -7.64 -0.18
N LEU A 253 17.66 -7.79 0.15
CA LEU A 253 18.62 -6.70 0.00
C LEU A 253 18.78 -6.22 -1.45
N PHE A 254 18.72 -7.15 -2.42
CA PHE A 254 18.71 -6.79 -3.83
C PHE A 254 17.45 -5.99 -4.19
N LEU A 255 16.27 -6.47 -3.82
CA LEU A 255 14.99 -5.83 -4.08
C LEU A 255 14.91 -4.43 -3.45
N ILE A 256 15.22 -4.30 -2.16
CA ILE A 256 15.28 -3.02 -1.43
C ILE A 256 16.30 -2.06 -2.06
N GLY A 257 17.39 -2.59 -2.60
CA GLY A 257 18.46 -1.82 -3.20
C GLY A 257 18.23 -1.40 -4.65
N HIS A 258 17.17 -1.90 -5.30
CA HIS A 258 16.93 -1.68 -6.71
C HIS A 258 16.01 -0.47 -6.94
N PRO A 259 16.42 0.54 -7.72
CA PRO A 259 15.68 1.80 -7.84
C PRO A 259 14.29 1.67 -8.48
N SER A 260 14.07 0.62 -9.27
CA SER A 260 12.79 0.36 -9.94
C SER A 260 11.88 -0.60 -9.17
N VAL A 261 12.30 -1.07 -7.99
CA VAL A 261 11.50 -1.98 -7.15
C VAL A 261 10.86 -1.17 -6.04
N GLU A 262 9.55 -1.35 -5.90
CA GLU A 262 8.76 -0.75 -4.84
C GLU A 262 8.43 -1.81 -3.79
N TYR A 263 8.55 -1.44 -2.51
CA TYR A 263 7.99 -2.23 -1.42
C TYR A 263 6.50 -1.89 -1.30
N THR A 264 5.63 -2.86 -1.53
CA THR A 264 4.17 -2.68 -1.53
C THR A 264 3.50 -3.27 -0.28
N GLY A 265 4.26 -4.04 0.51
CA GLY A 265 3.73 -4.78 1.66
C GLY A 265 3.30 -3.94 2.87
N ASP A 266 3.55 -2.63 2.87
CA ASP A 266 3.08 -1.69 3.90
C ASP A 266 2.01 -0.70 3.39
N ARG A 267 1.52 -0.88 2.17
CA ARG A 267 0.49 -0.03 1.59
C ARG A 267 -0.87 -0.31 2.23
N GLU A 268 -1.36 0.65 2.98
CA GLU A 268 -2.67 0.67 3.62
C GLU A 268 -3.67 1.42 2.72
N VAL A 269 -4.55 0.70 2.02
CA VAL A 269 -5.65 1.30 1.25
C VAL A 269 -6.77 1.69 2.20
N ILE A 270 -7.21 2.95 2.13
CA ILE A 270 -8.27 3.48 2.98
C ILE A 270 -9.57 3.54 2.18
N HIS A 271 -10.48 2.64 2.52
CA HIS A 271 -11.88 2.67 2.11
C HIS A 271 -12.71 3.58 3.03
N GLN A 272 -13.98 3.81 2.68
CA GLN A 272 -14.91 4.68 3.42
C GLN A 272 -15.05 4.30 4.92
#